data_AF-A0A2D3VWB8-F1
#
_entry.id   AF-A0A2D3VWB8-F1
#
_cell.length_a   1.000
_cell.length_b   1.000
_cell.length_c   1.000
_cell.angle_alpha   90.00
_cell.angle_beta   90.00
_cell.angle_gamma   90.00
#
_symmetry.space_group_name_H-M   'P 1'
#
loop_
_entity.id
_entity.type
_entity.pdbx_description
1 polymer ?
#
loop_
_entity_poly.entity_id
_entity_poly.type
_entity_poly.pdbx_seq_one_letter_code
_entity_poly.pdbx_strand_id
1 'polypeptide(L)'
;MYSKHDKLLAEFSLCLHEKRYYDAHEALEVLWFPRRFEDDAQVYLLKGFINASVSFELIKRGRYEPSKRAWKNYLKYRQLLYKVPSVHANTYHAISRHLDTLYNLKQI
;
A
#
# COMPACT_ATOMS: atom_id res chain seq x y z
N MET A 1 -4.68 21.30 -10.87
CA MET A 1 -3.29 20.99 -10.49
C MET A 1 -3.35 19.84 -9.49
N TYR A 2 -2.79 18.67 -9.81
CA TYR A 2 -2.83 17.52 -8.88
C TYR A 2 -2.03 17.79 -7.61
N SER A 3 -2.57 17.41 -6.46
CA SER A 3 -1.87 17.56 -5.18
C SER A 3 -0.63 16.66 -5.13
N LYS A 4 0.31 16.95 -4.22
CA LYS A 4 1.45 16.04 -3.96
C LYS A 4 0.97 14.62 -3.63
N HIS A 5 -0.13 14.53 -2.89
CA HIS A 5 -0.73 13.26 -2.51
C HIS A 5 -1.22 12.46 -3.74
N ASP A 6 -1.95 13.12 -4.66
CA ASP A 6 -2.42 12.48 -5.89
C ASP A 6 -1.27 11.91 -6.73
N LYS A 7 -0.19 12.69 -6.88
CA LYS A 7 1.00 12.27 -7.63
C LYS A 7 1.63 11.02 -7.04
N LEU A 8 1.74 10.95 -5.71
CA LEU A 8 2.35 9.80 -5.03
C LEU A 8 1.45 8.56 -5.07
N LEU A 9 0.13 8.71 -5.05
CA LEU A 9 -0.79 7.58 -5.28
C LEU A 9 -0.77 7.06 -6.72
N ALA A 10 -0.62 7.97 -7.69
CA ALA A 10 -0.44 7.60 -9.08
C ALA A 10 0.88 6.84 -9.28
N GLU A 11 1.99 7.34 -8.73
CA GLU A 11 3.30 6.67 -8.77
C GLU A 11 3.23 5.29 -8.10
N PHE A 12 2.59 5.18 -6.94
CA PHE A 12 2.37 3.90 -6.27
C PHE A 12 1.66 2.90 -7.19
N SER A 13 0.57 3.33 -7.81
CA SER A 13 -0.23 2.49 -8.69
C SER A 13 0.56 2.05 -9.93
N LEU A 14 1.32 2.96 -10.53
CA LEU A 14 2.21 2.65 -11.66
C LEU A 14 3.26 1.61 -11.27
N CYS A 15 3.95 1.83 -10.13
CA CYS A 15 4.95 0.89 -9.62
C CYS A 15 4.38 -0.51 -9.35
N LEU A 16 3.13 -0.61 -8.85
CA LEU A 16 2.45 -1.91 -8.68
C LEU A 16 2.25 -2.63 -10.02
N HIS A 17 1.79 -1.92 -11.05
CA HIS A 17 1.60 -2.49 -12.40
C HIS A 17 2.92 -2.98 -13.00
N GLU A 18 3.99 -2.20 -12.83
CA GLU A 18 5.34 -2.51 -13.34
C GLU A 18 6.10 -3.52 -12.46
N LYS A 19 5.48 -4.01 -11.37
CA LYS A 19 6.12 -4.93 -10.41
C LYS A 19 7.40 -4.36 -9.77
N ARG A 20 7.48 -3.03 -9.66
CA ARG A 20 8.50 -2.24 -8.97
C ARG A 20 8.07 -2.00 -7.51
N TYR A 21 7.98 -3.07 -6.74
CA TYR A 21 7.36 -3.04 -5.41
C TYR A 21 8.17 -2.26 -4.37
N TYR A 22 9.50 -2.22 -4.50
CA TYR A 22 10.35 -1.35 -3.70
C TYR A 22 10.04 0.14 -3.96
N ASP A 23 9.95 0.55 -5.22
CA ASP A 23 9.63 1.94 -5.56
C ASP A 23 8.20 2.33 -5.12
N ALA A 24 7.27 1.38 -5.16
CA ALA A 24 5.94 1.56 -4.58
C ALA A 24 6.03 1.84 -3.06
N HIS A 25 6.87 1.11 -2.32
CA HIS A 25 7.11 1.42 -0.90
C HIS A 25 7.59 2.86 -0.71
N GLU A 26 8.63 3.27 -1.44
CA GLU A 26 9.22 4.62 -1.32
C GLU A 26 8.19 5.73 -1.64
N ALA A 27 7.36 5.53 -2.67
CA ALA A 27 6.38 6.53 -3.09
C ALA A 27 5.39 6.91 -1.98
N LEU A 28 4.89 5.93 -1.21
CA LEU A 28 3.98 6.22 -0.09
C LEU A 28 4.68 6.50 1.22
N GLU A 29 5.93 6.06 1.39
CA GLU A 29 6.72 6.40 2.57
C GLU A 29 6.89 7.92 2.71
N VAL A 30 7.00 8.66 1.60
CA VAL A 30 7.03 10.13 1.59
C VAL A 30 5.82 10.77 2.28
N LEU A 31 4.64 10.13 2.21
CA LEU A 31 3.43 10.60 2.88
C LEU A 31 3.33 10.10 4.32
N TRP A 32 3.72 8.84 4.54
CA TRP A 32 3.54 8.15 5.81
C TRP A 32 4.61 8.52 6.84
N PHE A 33 5.89 8.54 6.46
CA PHE A 33 7.01 8.66 7.40
C PHE A 33 6.97 9.93 8.26
N PRO A 34 6.67 11.13 7.72
CA PRO A 34 6.55 12.35 8.53
C PRO A 34 5.44 12.27 9.58
N ARG A 35 4.40 11.47 9.29
CA ARG A 35 3.17 11.33 10.08
C ARG A 35 3.12 10.03 10.89
N ARG A 36 4.20 9.23 10.89
CA ARG A 36 4.18 7.81 11.32
C ARG A 36 3.78 7.55 12.78
N PHE A 37 3.76 8.58 13.61
CA PHE A 37 3.37 8.51 15.02
C PHE A 37 1.97 9.10 15.28
N GLU A 38 1.31 9.64 14.26
CA GLU A 38 -0.07 10.14 14.38
C GLU A 38 -1.04 8.97 14.52
N ASP A 39 -2.00 9.11 15.43
CA ASP A 39 -3.12 8.19 15.58
C ASP A 39 -4.24 8.55 14.59
N ASP A 40 -3.96 8.33 13.30
CA ASP A 40 -4.83 8.71 12.20
C ASP A 40 -5.13 7.53 11.27
N ALA A 41 -6.40 7.39 10.88
CA ALA A 41 -6.86 6.28 10.05
C ALA A 41 -6.20 6.29 8.66
N GLN A 42 -5.94 7.48 8.09
CA GLN A 42 -5.27 7.59 6.79
C GLN A 42 -3.79 7.19 6.91
N VAL A 43 -3.09 7.62 7.95
CA VAL A 43 -1.70 7.21 8.23
C VAL A 43 -1.58 5.71 8.36
N TYR A 44 -2.46 5.07 9.12
CA TYR A 44 -2.47 3.62 9.24
C TYR A 44 -2.82 2.91 7.93
N LEU A 45 -3.75 3.45 7.15
CA LEU A 45 -4.09 2.91 5.84
C LEU A 45 -2.89 2.95 4.88
N LEU A 46 -2.18 4.09 4.82
CA LEU A 46 -0.94 4.23 4.03
C LEU A 46 0.12 3.21 4.46
N LYS A 47 0.30 3.02 5.78
CA LYS A 47 1.17 1.96 6.33
C LYS A 47 0.76 0.56 5.84
N GLY A 48 -0.54 0.31 5.73
CA GLY A 48 -1.10 -0.91 5.15
C GLY A 48 -0.64 -1.12 3.72
N PHE A 49 -0.79 -0.11 2.85
CA PHE A 49 -0.37 -0.19 1.44
C PHE A 49 1.14 -0.38 1.29
N ILE A 50 1.95 0.28 2.11
CA ILE A 50 3.40 0.08 2.17
C ILE A 50 3.73 -1.37 2.56
N ASN A 51 3.04 -1.95 3.55
CA ASN A 51 3.26 -3.35 3.93
C ASN A 51 2.83 -4.34 2.82
N ALA A 52 1.83 -4.00 2.02
CA ALA A 52 1.45 -4.81 0.87
C ALA A 52 2.55 -4.84 -0.19
N SER A 53 3.14 -3.68 -0.54
CA SER A 53 4.25 -3.64 -1.50
C SER A 53 5.49 -4.36 -0.97
N VAL A 54 5.81 -4.24 0.32
CA VAL A 54 6.87 -5.03 0.98
C VAL A 54 6.61 -6.53 0.86
N SER A 55 5.36 -6.98 1.06
CA SER A 55 4.99 -8.39 0.87
C SER A 55 5.31 -8.87 -0.54
N PHE A 56 4.95 -8.09 -1.56
CA PHE A 56 5.24 -8.45 -2.96
C PHE A 56 6.72 -8.45 -3.30
N GLU A 57 7.49 -7.50 -2.77
CA GLU A 57 8.95 -7.48 -2.94
C GLU A 57 9.59 -8.72 -2.29
N LEU A 58 9.11 -9.12 -1.11
CA LEU A 58 9.57 -10.35 -0.45
C LEU A 58 9.22 -11.61 -1.26
N ILE A 59 8.01 -11.69 -1.83
CA ILE A 59 7.62 -12.79 -2.75
C ILE A 59 8.56 -12.82 -3.96
N LYS A 60 8.82 -11.66 -4.58
CA LYS A 60 9.74 -11.53 -5.72
C LYS A 60 11.15 -12.04 -5.40
N ARG A 61 11.59 -11.94 -4.14
CA ARG A 61 12.87 -12.42 -3.63
C ARG A 61 12.84 -13.86 -3.06
N GLY A 62 11.73 -14.59 -3.22
CA GLY A 62 11.57 -15.96 -2.71
C GLY A 62 11.41 -16.05 -1.18
N ARG A 63 11.09 -14.95 -0.49
CA ARG A 63 10.97 -14.88 0.97
C ARG A 63 9.50 -14.95 1.42
N TYR A 64 8.88 -16.13 1.26
CA TYR A 64 7.44 -16.33 1.47
C TYR A 64 6.97 -16.18 2.93
N GLU A 65 7.68 -16.71 3.92
CA GLU A 65 7.23 -16.59 5.32
C GLU A 65 7.26 -15.13 5.83
N PRO A 66 8.32 -14.35 5.59
CA PRO A 66 8.29 -12.92 5.86
C PRO A 66 7.20 -12.17 5.09
N SER A 67 6.92 -12.54 3.83
CA SER A 67 5.91 -11.86 3.02
C SER A 67 4.50 -12.03 3.60
N LYS A 68 4.18 -13.20 4.13
CA LYS A 68 2.90 -13.47 4.84
C LYS A 68 2.73 -12.55 6.05
N ARG A 69 3.80 -12.26 6.80
CA ARG A 69 3.74 -11.33 7.93
C ARG A 69 3.47 -9.89 7.49
N ALA A 70 4.16 -9.42 6.44
CA ALA A 70 3.89 -8.11 5.86
C ALA A 70 2.45 -8.00 5.33
N TRP A 71 1.96 -9.06 4.66
CA TRP A 71 0.58 -9.10 4.17
C TRP A 71 -0.45 -9.03 5.31
N LYS A 72 -0.22 -9.72 6.43
CA LYS A 72 -1.09 -9.63 7.61
C LYS A 72 -1.19 -8.20 8.16
N ASN A 73 -0.10 -7.43 8.14
CA ASN A 73 -0.15 -6.02 8.53
C ASN A 73 -1.00 -5.19 7.55
N TYR A 74 -0.90 -5.44 6.25
CA TYR A 74 -1.81 -4.84 5.27
C TYR A 74 -3.28 -5.17 5.59
N LEU A 75 -3.60 -6.45 5.82
CA LEU A 75 -4.98 -6.87 6.13
C LEU A 75 -5.52 -6.25 7.42
N LYS A 76 -4.67 -6.03 8.43
CA LYS A 76 -5.04 -5.32 9.66
C LYS A 76 -5.50 -3.90 9.34
N TYR A 77 -4.74 -3.16 8.54
CA TYR A 77 -5.00 -1.74 8.28
C TYR A 77 -5.97 -1.48 7.13
N ARG A 78 -6.14 -2.39 6.16
CA ARG A 78 -7.13 -2.22 5.06
C ARG A 78 -8.56 -2.07 5.58
N GLN A 79 -8.86 -2.57 6.78
CA GLN A 79 -10.18 -2.42 7.40
C GLN A 79 -10.54 -0.96 7.68
N LEU A 80 -9.54 -0.08 7.75
CA LEU A 80 -9.73 1.35 7.95
C LEU A 80 -10.18 2.09 6.69
N LEU A 81 -10.20 1.43 5.53
CA LEU A 81 -10.54 2.03 4.24
C LEU A 81 -11.86 2.81 4.27
N TYR A 82 -12.88 2.28 4.96
CA TYR A 82 -14.20 2.91 5.11
C TYR A 82 -14.26 4.01 6.19
N LYS A 83 -13.20 4.16 6.98
CA LYS A 83 -13.09 5.13 8.08
C LYS A 83 -12.25 6.35 7.73
N VAL A 84 -11.70 6.42 6.52
CA VAL A 84 -10.85 7.53 6.09
C VAL A 84 -11.71 8.56 5.33
N PRO A 85 -12.11 9.67 5.96
CA PRO A 85 -12.74 10.78 5.26
C PRO A 85 -11.67 11.50 4.42
N SER A 86 -11.55 11.12 3.15
CA SER A 86 -10.53 11.68 2.25
C SER A 86 -11.09 11.90 0.86
N VAL A 87 -10.65 13.00 0.23
CA VAL A 87 -10.87 13.25 -1.20
C VAL A 87 -10.24 12.16 -2.09
N HIS A 88 -9.28 11.39 -1.56
CA HIS A 88 -8.62 10.29 -2.26
C HIS A 88 -9.27 8.91 -2.01
N ALA A 89 -10.43 8.85 -1.33
CA ALA A 89 -11.06 7.58 -0.95
C ALA A 89 -11.23 6.61 -2.13
N ASN A 90 -11.72 7.09 -3.27
CA ASN A 90 -11.89 6.27 -4.47
C ASN A 90 -10.56 5.65 -4.95
N THR A 91 -9.47 6.42 -4.91
CA THR A 91 -8.13 5.96 -5.26
C THR A 91 -7.64 4.90 -4.28
N TYR A 92 -7.87 5.09 -2.97
CA TYR A 92 -7.54 4.06 -1.97
C TYR A 92 -8.31 2.76 -2.20
N HIS A 93 -9.61 2.83 -2.54
CA HIS A 93 -10.41 1.66 -2.87
C HIS A 93 -9.91 0.96 -4.14
N ALA A 94 -9.49 1.71 -5.16
CA ALA A 94 -8.89 1.15 -6.37
C ALA A 94 -7.56 0.44 -6.06
N ILE A 95 -6.69 1.08 -5.28
CA ILE A 95 -5.42 0.50 -4.84
C ILE A 95 -5.65 -0.79 -4.05
N SER A 96 -6.53 -0.78 -3.04
CA SER A 96 -6.79 -1.96 -2.21
C SER A 96 -7.30 -3.15 -3.04
N ARG A 97 -8.20 -2.91 -4.01
CA ARG A 97 -8.67 -3.96 -4.94
C ARG A 97 -7.52 -4.51 -5.78
N HIS A 98 -6.68 -3.64 -6.33
CA HIS A 98 -5.53 -4.06 -7.14
C HIS A 98 -4.52 -4.89 -6.33
N LEU A 99 -4.21 -4.47 -5.09
CA LEU A 99 -3.36 -5.22 -4.18
C LEU A 99 -3.92 -6.62 -3.90
N ASP A 100 -5.22 -6.73 -3.58
CA ASP A 100 -5.87 -8.02 -3.31
C ASP A 100 -5.82 -8.94 -4.53
N THR A 101 -6.10 -8.41 -5.74
CA THR A 101 -5.98 -9.16 -6.99
C THR A 101 -4.55 -9.66 -7.22
N LEU A 102 -3.54 -8.78 -7.06
CA LEU A 102 -2.14 -9.15 -7.23
C LEU A 102 -1.70 -10.22 -6.24
N TYR A 103 -2.15 -10.15 -4.99
CA TYR A 103 -1.80 -11.13 -3.98
C TYR A 103 -2.40 -12.50 -4.30
N ASN A 104 -3.67 -12.55 -4.71
CA ASN A 104 -4.33 -13.81 -5.09
C ASN A 104 -3.68 -14.48 -6.30
N LEU A 105 -3.19 -13.70 -7.28
CA LEU A 105 -2.45 -14.24 -8.43
C LEU A 105 -1.04 -14.75 -8.08
N LYS A 106 -0.51 -14.39 -6.90
CA LYS A 106 0.84 -14.76 -6.44
C LYS A 106 0.83 -15.86 -5.37
N GLN A 107 -0.34 -16.30 -4.90
CA GLN A 107 -0.45 -17.50 -4.07
C GLN A 107 -0.17 -18.70 -4.98
N ILE A 108 1.03 -19.28 -4.85
CA ILE A 108 1.38 -20.61 -5.37
C ILE A 108 0.91 -21.63 -4.33
#